data_AF-A0A6S7I107-F1
#
_entry.id   AF-A0A6S7I107-F1
#
_cell.length_a   1.000
_cell.length_b   1.000
_cell.length_c   1.000
_cell.angle_alpha   90.00
_cell.angle_beta   90.00
_cell.angle_gamma   90.00
#
_symmetry.space_group_name_H-M   'P 1'
#
loop_
_entity.id
_entity.type
_entity.pdbx_description
1 polymer ?
#
loop_
_entity_poly.entity_id
_entity_poly.type
_entity_poly.pdbx_seq_one_letter_code
_entity_poly.pdbx_strand_id
1 'polypeptide(L)'
;MSQHRYNGKHRQNHEVQSHDLVIEEPEPRRYSRTTEVSMPMDTDVLQDDIYNYQCNFLQHRLLYMNFIDSISEGDGDRIMLCWKFLLLNFYADKGSTKYALEALFLQFQQHALLTPRQAYRQRWNRGNNKGDKGKNVPLDLEIEHNNNMLKEAVRKMRSNVSFNAVNRAAKMVKIAAETVDKVAHECEIMKRSWKHFTKCTKSDLEKVVQVLLKQDALVEIPGRSYRHFENFKRSHVIDKLSGLCKWINKHKHGMEMHSKAR
;
A
#
# COMPACT_ATOMS: atom_id res chain seq x y z
N MET A 1 5.71 -11.33 35.52
CA MET A 1 4.60 -12.30 35.52
C MET A 1 3.36 -11.66 34.89
N SER A 2 2.49 -12.48 34.29
CA SER A 2 1.30 -12.16 33.47
C SER A 2 1.54 -12.00 31.95
N GLN A 3 1.68 -13.14 31.27
CA GLN A 3 1.48 -13.26 29.82
C GLN A 3 -0.03 -13.20 29.51
N HIS A 4 -0.46 -12.21 28.72
CA HIS A 4 -1.84 -12.15 28.25
C HIS A 4 -2.02 -13.09 27.05
N ARG A 5 -2.56 -14.30 27.30
CA ARG A 5 -3.10 -15.18 26.25
C ARG A 5 -4.40 -14.56 25.73
N TYR A 6 -4.46 -14.27 24.43
CA TYR A 6 -5.63 -13.71 23.76
C TYR A 6 -6.72 -14.81 23.61
N ASN A 7 -7.78 -14.74 24.41
CA ASN A 7 -8.83 -15.77 24.53
C ASN A 7 -9.88 -15.76 23.39
N GLY A 8 -9.71 -15.04 22.28
CA GLY A 8 -10.68 -15.07 21.16
C GLY A 8 -12.14 -14.66 21.48
N LYS A 9 -12.45 -14.28 22.72
CA LYS A 9 -13.79 -14.02 23.25
C LYS A 9 -14.53 -12.93 22.49
N HIS A 10 -13.81 -11.91 22.01
CA HIS A 10 -14.40 -10.86 21.18
C HIS A 10 -14.87 -11.35 19.82
N ARG A 11 -14.16 -12.32 19.22
CA ARG A 11 -14.59 -12.95 17.97
C ARG A 11 -15.83 -13.79 18.21
N GLN A 12 -15.84 -14.64 19.24
CA GLN A 12 -17.02 -15.43 19.60
C GLN A 12 -18.25 -14.56 19.85
N ASN A 13 -18.11 -13.46 20.59
CA ASN A 13 -19.22 -12.54 20.84
C ASN A 13 -19.74 -11.88 19.55
N HIS A 14 -18.86 -11.57 18.58
CA HIS A 14 -19.26 -11.02 17.29
C HIS A 14 -20.05 -12.05 16.45
N GLU A 15 -19.57 -13.30 16.37
CA GLU A 15 -20.24 -14.35 15.59
C GLU A 15 -21.65 -14.65 16.14
N VAL A 16 -21.80 -14.64 17.46
CA VAL A 16 -23.11 -14.82 18.12
C VAL A 16 -24.03 -13.62 17.87
N GLN A 17 -23.55 -12.39 18.04
CA GLN A 17 -24.41 -11.19 17.89
C GLN A 17 -24.76 -10.86 16.43
N SER A 18 -23.84 -11.06 15.50
CA SER A 18 -23.98 -10.60 14.12
C SER A 18 -24.49 -11.68 13.17
N HIS A 19 -24.28 -12.96 13.51
CA HIS A 19 -24.53 -14.07 12.59
C HIS A 19 -25.41 -15.17 13.20
N ASP A 20 -25.83 -15.07 14.48
CA ASP A 20 -26.61 -16.09 15.20
C ASP A 20 -25.97 -17.48 15.17
N LEU A 21 -24.64 -17.54 15.02
CA LEU A 21 -23.88 -18.78 14.98
C LEU A 21 -23.34 -19.10 16.38
N VAL A 22 -23.89 -20.15 17.00
CA VAL A 22 -23.31 -20.76 18.21
C VAL A 22 -22.18 -21.69 17.76
N ILE A 23 -20.94 -21.33 18.11
CA ILE A 23 -19.80 -22.22 17.90
C ILE A 23 -19.81 -23.24 19.05
N GLU A 24 -20.36 -24.43 18.81
CA GLU A 24 -20.12 -25.57 19.71
C GLU A 24 -18.61 -25.81 19.78
N GLU A 25 -18.05 -25.83 21.00
CA GLU A 25 -16.67 -26.25 21.19
C GLU A 25 -16.53 -27.66 20.59
N PRO A 26 -15.61 -27.88 19.65
CA PRO A 26 -15.43 -29.22 19.13
C PRO A 26 -14.98 -30.12 20.29
N GLU A 27 -15.69 -31.24 20.48
CA GLU A 27 -15.20 -32.44 21.17
C GLU A 27 -13.69 -32.54 20.97
N PRO A 28 -12.89 -32.75 22.03
CA PRO A 28 -11.44 -32.67 21.95
C PRO A 28 -10.93 -33.69 20.94
N ARG A 29 -10.80 -33.25 19.69
CA ARG A 29 -10.08 -33.98 18.66
C ARG A 29 -8.72 -34.20 19.27
N ARG A 30 -8.36 -35.46 19.47
CA ARG A 30 -6.98 -35.90 19.69
C ARG A 30 -6.17 -35.52 18.44
N TYR A 31 -5.96 -34.22 18.24
CA TYR A 31 -4.73 -33.76 17.63
C TYR A 31 -3.67 -34.20 18.61
N SER A 32 -2.83 -35.12 18.16
CA SER A 32 -1.54 -35.38 18.76
C SER A 32 -1.00 -34.05 19.23
N ARG A 33 -0.94 -33.89 20.55
CA ARG A 33 -0.32 -32.76 21.21
C ARG A 33 1.06 -32.68 20.58
N THR A 34 1.26 -31.79 19.61
CA THR A 34 2.60 -31.24 19.38
C THR A 34 2.89 -30.64 20.72
N THR A 35 3.73 -31.34 21.45
CA THR A 35 4.16 -31.02 22.79
C THR A 35 4.34 -29.51 22.81
N GLU A 36 3.66 -28.81 23.72
CA GLU A 36 4.22 -27.57 24.25
C GLU A 36 5.55 -28.01 24.83
N VAL A 37 6.58 -28.07 23.98
CA VAL A 37 7.95 -28.04 24.41
C VAL A 37 8.02 -26.65 25.00
N SER A 38 7.88 -26.58 26.32
CA SER A 38 8.55 -25.56 27.10
C SER A 38 9.98 -25.57 26.58
N MET A 39 10.29 -24.70 25.61
CA MET A 39 11.64 -24.58 25.12
C MET A 39 12.48 -24.28 26.35
N PRO A 40 13.47 -25.14 26.66
CA PRO A 40 14.47 -24.78 27.64
C PRO A 40 14.96 -23.39 27.24
N MET A 41 15.04 -22.48 28.22
CA MET A 41 16.00 -21.40 28.06
C MET A 41 17.36 -22.07 27.81
N ASP A 42 18.04 -21.62 26.74
CA ASP A 42 19.28 -22.14 26.17
C ASP A 42 19.21 -23.45 25.35
N THR A 43 18.91 -23.29 24.06
CA THR A 43 19.80 -23.72 22.97
C THR A 43 19.78 -22.68 21.84
N ASP A 44 20.97 -22.34 21.37
CA ASP A 44 21.28 -21.39 20.31
C ASP A 44 20.70 -21.85 18.94
N VAL A 45 19.38 -21.75 18.74
CA VAL A 45 18.77 -21.96 17.43
C VAL A 45 19.14 -20.75 16.58
N LEU A 46 20.27 -20.87 15.90
CA LEU A 46 20.81 -19.84 15.03
C LEU A 46 19.76 -19.42 13.99
N GLN A 47 19.30 -18.18 14.09
CA GLN A 47 18.34 -17.60 13.15
C GLN A 47 18.91 -17.54 11.73
N ASP A 48 18.06 -17.72 10.72
CA ASP A 48 18.41 -17.54 9.32
C ASP A 48 17.96 -16.16 8.82
N ASP A 49 18.85 -15.18 8.89
CA ASP A 49 18.57 -13.81 8.49
C ASP A 49 18.44 -13.66 6.97
N ILE A 50 19.15 -14.49 6.20
CA ILE A 50 19.07 -14.49 4.73
C ILE A 50 17.66 -14.88 4.31
N TYR A 51 17.17 -16.02 4.81
CA TYR A 51 15.82 -16.49 4.50
C TYR A 51 14.76 -15.48 4.97
N ASN A 52 14.88 -14.98 6.20
CA ASN A 52 13.93 -14.01 6.76
C ASN A 52 13.86 -12.72 5.93
N TYR A 53 15.00 -12.21 5.47
CA TYR A 53 15.07 -11.05 4.59
C TYR A 53 14.36 -11.31 3.25
N GLN A 54 14.64 -12.44 2.60
CA GLN A 54 14.03 -12.76 1.31
C GLN A 54 12.51 -12.91 1.40
N CYS A 55 12.00 -13.58 2.44
CA CYS A 55 10.56 -13.67 2.70
C CYS A 55 9.94 -12.28 2.89
N ASN A 56 10.59 -11.42 3.69
CA ASN A 56 10.09 -10.09 3.95
C ASN A 56 10.09 -9.20 2.69
N PHE A 57 11.16 -9.28 1.89
CA PHE A 57 11.27 -8.58 0.61
C PHE A 57 10.16 -9.01 -0.36
N LEU A 58 9.93 -10.32 -0.51
CA LEU A 58 8.87 -10.85 -1.36
C LEU A 58 7.49 -10.40 -0.87
N GLN A 59 7.24 -10.41 0.43
CA GLN A 59 5.97 -9.94 1.00
C GLN A 59 5.70 -8.47 0.64
N HIS A 60 6.69 -7.59 0.83
CA HIS A 60 6.57 -6.17 0.46
C HIS A 60 6.40 -5.99 -1.04
N ARG A 61 7.16 -6.75 -1.85
CA ARG A 61 7.09 -6.68 -3.30
C ARG A 61 5.72 -7.09 -3.81
N LEU A 62 5.16 -8.20 -3.32
CA LEU A 62 3.84 -8.68 -3.71
C LEU A 62 2.75 -7.68 -3.33
N LEU A 63 2.81 -7.09 -2.13
CA LEU A 63 1.90 -6.02 -1.73
C LEU A 63 1.98 -4.81 -2.67
N TYR A 64 3.19 -4.36 -3.00
CA TYR A 64 3.41 -3.24 -3.90
C TYR A 64 2.94 -3.52 -5.33
N MET A 65 3.21 -4.72 -5.86
CA MET A 65 2.72 -5.12 -7.18
C MET A 65 1.19 -5.16 -7.21
N ASN A 66 0.56 -5.73 -6.17
CA ASN A 66 -0.90 -5.76 -6.07
C ASN A 66 -1.48 -4.34 -5.97
N PHE A 67 -0.78 -3.41 -5.30
CA PHE A 67 -1.19 -2.02 -5.22
C PHE A 67 -1.13 -1.31 -6.57
N ILE A 68 -0.03 -1.43 -7.32
CA ILE A 68 0.07 -0.85 -8.67
C ILE A 68 -0.98 -1.45 -9.59
N ASP A 69 -1.12 -2.77 -9.58
CA ASP A 69 -2.08 -3.48 -10.41
C ASP A 69 -3.53 -3.07 -10.09
N SER A 70 -3.83 -2.85 -8.80
CA SER A 70 -5.15 -2.33 -8.38
C SER A 70 -5.43 -0.93 -8.90
N ILE A 71 -4.40 -0.09 -9.01
CA ILE A 71 -4.55 1.24 -9.61
C ILE A 71 -4.77 1.11 -11.12
N SER A 72 -4.00 0.29 -11.82
CA SER A 72 -4.12 0.12 -13.28
C SER A 72 -5.46 -0.46 -13.69
N GLU A 73 -6.04 -1.33 -12.87
CA GLU A 73 -7.39 -1.88 -13.06
C GLU A 73 -8.51 -0.94 -12.56
N GLY A 74 -8.18 0.12 -11.80
CA GLY A 74 -9.18 1.00 -11.20
C GLY A 74 -10.01 0.33 -10.09
N ASP A 75 -9.45 -0.70 -9.46
CA ASP A 75 -10.10 -1.51 -8.43
C ASP A 75 -9.99 -0.81 -7.07
N GLY A 76 -10.96 0.04 -6.76
CA GLY A 76 -10.99 0.83 -5.54
C GLY A 76 -10.99 0.01 -4.26
N ASP A 77 -11.64 -1.16 -4.26
CA ASP A 77 -11.70 -2.03 -3.08
C ASP A 77 -10.34 -2.67 -2.78
N ARG A 78 -9.66 -3.18 -3.82
CA ARG A 78 -8.30 -3.72 -3.68
C ARG A 78 -7.29 -2.64 -3.30
N ILE A 79 -7.42 -1.42 -3.83
CA ILE A 79 -6.62 -0.28 -3.40
C ILE A 79 -6.83 -0.04 -1.89
N MET A 80 -8.06 -0.06 -1.38
CA MET A 80 -8.33 0.16 0.06
C MET A 80 -7.75 -0.96 0.93
N LEU A 81 -7.83 -2.20 0.47
CA LEU A 81 -7.23 -3.35 1.15
C LEU A 81 -5.70 -3.21 1.23
N CYS A 82 -5.05 -2.86 0.11
CA CYS A 82 -3.62 -2.58 0.09
C CYS A 82 -3.25 -1.45 1.06
N TRP A 83 -4.03 -0.36 1.14
CA TRP A 83 -3.81 0.71 2.12
C TRP A 83 -3.91 0.25 3.58
N LYS A 84 -4.77 -0.73 3.89
CA LYS A 84 -4.82 -1.34 5.24
C LYS A 84 -3.53 -2.08 5.58
N PHE A 85 -2.98 -2.85 4.64
CA PHE A 85 -1.70 -3.54 4.87
C PHE A 85 -0.51 -2.56 4.88
N LEU A 86 -0.53 -1.53 4.02
CA LEU A 86 0.49 -0.49 4.02
C LEU A 86 0.51 0.30 5.33
N LEU A 87 -0.66 0.60 5.92
CA LEU A 87 -0.77 1.21 7.25
C LEU A 87 0.02 0.43 8.30
N LEU A 88 -0.11 -0.90 8.32
CA LEU A 88 0.61 -1.76 9.27
C LEU A 88 2.12 -1.66 9.10
N ASN A 89 2.60 -1.63 7.85
CA ASN A 89 4.02 -1.48 7.54
C ASN A 89 4.55 -0.09 7.91
N PHE A 90 3.81 0.98 7.58
CA PHE A 90 4.19 2.35 7.94
C PHE A 90 4.17 2.59 9.44
N TYR A 91 3.24 1.96 10.17
CA TYR A 91 3.21 2.02 11.63
C TYR A 91 4.40 1.26 12.25
N ALA A 92 4.77 0.12 11.66
CA ALA A 92 5.90 -0.67 12.13
C ALA A 92 7.23 0.03 11.85
N ASP A 93 7.34 0.84 10.80
CA ASP A 93 8.52 1.62 10.49
C ASP A 93 8.59 2.95 11.27
N LYS A 94 9.75 3.24 11.89
CA LYS A 94 9.97 4.49 12.63
C LYS A 94 10.05 5.72 11.71
N GLY A 95 10.48 5.54 10.45
CA GLY A 95 10.64 6.64 9.48
C GLY A 95 9.34 7.05 8.79
N SER A 96 8.32 6.19 8.80
CA SER A 96 7.12 6.34 7.97
C SER A 96 5.89 6.86 8.74
N THR A 97 6.09 7.54 9.88
CA THR A 97 4.99 8.02 10.73
C THR A 97 3.99 8.91 9.99
N LYS A 98 4.47 9.80 9.10
CA LYS A 98 3.60 10.64 8.25
C LYS A 98 2.70 9.79 7.36
N TYR A 99 3.26 8.78 6.69
CA TYR A 99 2.50 7.87 5.83
C TYR A 99 1.54 6.99 6.63
N ALA A 100 1.91 6.58 7.84
CA ALA A 100 1.04 5.86 8.75
C ALA A 100 -0.20 6.70 9.12
N LEU A 101 0.00 7.99 9.43
CA LEU A 101 -1.10 8.91 9.72
C LEU A 101 -2.01 9.08 8.51
N GLU A 102 -1.45 9.36 7.32
CA GLU A 102 -2.26 9.50 6.10
C GLU A 102 -3.06 8.24 5.78
N ALA A 103 -2.44 7.06 5.93
CA ALA A 103 -3.12 5.78 5.74
C ALA A 103 -4.24 5.58 6.79
N LEU A 104 -4.03 5.99 8.04
CA LEU A 104 -5.04 5.94 9.09
C LEU A 104 -6.21 6.90 8.80
N PHE A 105 -5.92 8.15 8.43
CA PHE A 105 -6.93 9.13 8.05
C PHE A 105 -7.77 8.65 6.87
N LEU A 106 -7.15 7.98 5.90
CA LEU A 106 -7.87 7.34 4.82
C LEU A 106 -8.84 6.27 5.34
N GLN A 107 -8.43 5.42 6.29
CA GLN A 107 -9.35 4.45 6.90
C GLN A 107 -10.51 5.15 7.60
N PHE A 108 -10.26 6.24 8.35
CA PHE A 108 -11.33 7.02 8.98
C PHE A 108 -12.27 7.65 7.96
N GLN A 109 -11.75 8.21 6.86
CA GLN A 109 -12.57 8.77 5.79
C GLN A 109 -13.48 7.71 5.16
N GLN A 110 -12.97 6.51 4.92
CA GLN A 110 -13.72 5.43 4.29
C GLN A 110 -14.77 4.80 5.21
N HIS A 111 -14.52 4.77 6.52
CA HIS A 111 -15.33 4.01 7.46
C HIS A 111 -16.19 4.87 8.41
N ALA A 112 -15.87 6.15 8.62
CA ALA A 112 -16.53 6.95 9.66
C ALA A 112 -16.79 8.42 9.30
N LEU A 113 -15.88 9.08 8.57
CA LEU A 113 -15.96 10.56 8.41
C LEU A 113 -16.74 11.00 7.18
N LEU A 114 -16.68 10.24 6.08
CA LEU A 114 -17.39 10.59 4.86
C LEU A 114 -18.76 9.92 4.83
N THR A 115 -19.73 10.60 4.22
CA THR A 115 -21.01 9.96 3.88
C THR A 115 -20.77 8.75 2.97
N PRO A 116 -21.64 7.73 2.96
CA PRO A 116 -21.47 6.56 2.09
C PRO A 116 -21.21 6.92 0.63
N ARG A 117 -21.91 7.95 0.13
CA ARG A 117 -21.71 8.47 -1.24
C ARG A 117 -20.33 9.08 -1.45
N GLN A 118 -19.83 9.87 -0.50
CA GLN A 118 -18.50 10.47 -0.60
C GLN A 118 -17.39 9.42 -0.47
N ALA A 119 -17.52 8.46 0.45
CA ALA A 119 -16.59 7.35 0.62
C ALA A 119 -16.49 6.51 -0.66
N TYR A 120 -17.65 6.19 -1.26
CA TYR A 120 -17.72 5.50 -2.55
C TYR A 120 -16.98 6.27 -3.65
N ARG A 121 -17.27 7.56 -3.81
CA ARG A 121 -16.57 8.40 -4.81
C ARG A 121 -15.07 8.47 -4.54
N GLN A 122 -14.65 8.64 -3.30
CA GLN A 122 -13.23 8.69 -2.95
C GLN A 122 -12.53 7.36 -3.26
N ARG A 123 -13.19 6.23 -3.03
CA ARG A 123 -12.66 4.89 -3.29
C ARG A 123 -12.44 4.64 -4.78
N TRP A 124 -13.46 4.91 -5.60
CA TRP A 124 -13.45 4.62 -7.03
C TRP A 124 -12.78 5.69 -7.88
N ASN A 125 -12.57 6.90 -7.36
CA ASN A 125 -11.82 7.96 -8.06
C ASN A 125 -10.33 8.00 -7.69
N ARG A 126 -9.74 6.92 -7.16
CA ARG A 126 -8.29 6.89 -6.86
C ARG A 126 -7.41 6.66 -8.09
N GLY A 127 -7.96 6.04 -9.12
CA GLY A 127 -7.38 5.97 -10.45
C GLY A 127 -8.16 6.85 -11.42
N ASN A 128 -7.47 7.36 -12.45
CA ASN A 128 -8.13 7.98 -13.59
C ASN A 128 -8.78 6.90 -14.45
N ASN A 129 -10.10 6.97 -14.61
CA ASN A 129 -10.84 6.11 -15.52
C ASN A 129 -10.66 6.59 -16.96
N LYS A 130 -9.53 6.25 -17.59
CA LYS A 130 -9.35 6.44 -19.05
C LYS A 130 -10.18 5.45 -19.87
N GLY A 131 -10.95 4.57 -19.22
CA GLY A 131 -11.91 3.65 -19.83
C GLY A 131 -11.33 2.31 -20.28
N ASP A 132 -10.01 2.18 -20.28
CA ASP A 132 -9.31 0.97 -20.74
C ASP A 132 -8.77 0.15 -19.56
N LYS A 133 -8.99 -1.17 -19.61
CA LYS A 133 -8.43 -2.13 -18.64
C LYS A 133 -6.91 -2.03 -18.56
N GLY A 134 -6.36 -2.03 -17.35
CA GLY A 134 -4.92 -1.96 -17.11
C GLY A 134 -4.22 -0.64 -17.50
N LYS A 135 -4.96 0.41 -17.91
CA LYS A 135 -4.37 1.68 -18.35
C LYS A 135 -4.67 2.87 -17.44
N ASN A 136 -5.34 2.62 -16.31
CA ASN A 136 -5.59 3.67 -15.35
C ASN A 136 -4.27 4.12 -14.70
N VAL A 137 -4.21 5.40 -14.37
CA VAL A 137 -3.05 6.01 -13.68
C VAL A 137 -3.50 6.51 -12.31
N PRO A 138 -2.59 6.60 -11.31
CA PRO A 138 -2.93 7.23 -10.04
C PRO A 138 -3.50 8.64 -10.27
N LEU A 139 -4.59 8.99 -9.56
CA LEU A 139 -5.23 10.31 -9.71
C LEU A 139 -4.24 11.46 -9.48
N ASP A 140 -3.34 11.30 -8.51
CA ASP A 140 -2.31 12.30 -8.19
C ASP A 140 -1.40 12.60 -9.40
N LEU A 141 -1.01 11.55 -10.13
CA LEU A 141 -0.19 11.68 -11.34
C LEU A 141 -0.96 12.37 -12.48
N GLU A 142 -2.27 12.13 -12.60
CA GLU A 142 -3.11 12.86 -13.56
C GLU A 142 -3.19 14.35 -13.20
N ILE A 143 -3.38 14.67 -11.92
CA ILE A 143 -3.40 16.06 -11.44
C ILE A 143 -2.05 16.74 -11.71
N GLU A 144 -0.93 16.03 -11.49
CA GLU A 144 0.40 16.53 -11.82
C GLU A 144 0.54 16.85 -13.31
N HIS A 145 0.06 15.97 -14.20
CA HIS A 145 0.07 16.21 -15.64
C HIS A 145 -0.75 17.45 -16.01
N ASN A 146 -1.97 17.58 -15.48
CA ASN A 146 -2.83 18.75 -15.69
C ASN A 146 -2.18 20.04 -15.20
N ASN A 147 -1.55 19.99 -14.02
CA ASN A 147 -0.82 21.13 -13.46
C ASN A 147 0.36 21.52 -14.34
N ASN A 148 1.10 20.56 -14.90
CA ASN A 148 2.20 20.84 -15.80
C ASN A 148 1.70 21.53 -17.09
N MET A 149 0.64 21.00 -17.71
CA MET A 149 0.02 21.63 -18.89
C MET A 149 -0.46 23.06 -18.61
N LEU A 150 -1.07 23.30 -17.44
CA LEU A 150 -1.48 24.64 -17.04
C LEU A 150 -0.28 25.57 -16.85
N LYS A 151 0.79 25.12 -16.19
CA LYS A 151 2.03 25.89 -16.03
C LYS A 151 2.64 26.25 -17.38
N GLU A 152 2.61 25.34 -18.35
CA GLU A 152 3.06 25.62 -19.71
C GLU A 152 2.19 26.67 -20.41
N ALA A 153 0.87 26.57 -20.29
CA ALA A 153 -0.05 27.56 -20.85
C ALA A 153 0.22 28.95 -20.25
N VAL A 154 0.41 29.03 -18.93
CA VAL A 154 0.77 30.26 -18.23
C VAL A 154 2.10 30.82 -18.73
N ARG A 155 3.12 29.98 -18.86
CA ARG A 155 4.42 30.38 -19.40
C ARG A 155 4.31 30.93 -20.83
N LYS A 156 3.45 30.36 -21.67
CA LYS A 156 3.22 30.81 -23.06
C LYS A 156 2.46 32.14 -23.14
N MET A 157 1.68 32.52 -22.13
CA MET A 157 0.98 33.81 -22.09
C MET A 157 1.91 35.02 -21.90
N ARG A 158 3.14 34.82 -21.41
CA ARG A 158 4.16 35.90 -21.23
C ARG A 158 3.59 37.14 -20.51
N SER A 159 3.65 38.32 -21.11
CA SER A 159 3.15 39.58 -20.52
C SER A 159 1.63 39.68 -20.44
N ASN A 160 0.89 38.78 -21.11
CA ASN A 160 -0.58 38.77 -21.11
C ASN A 160 -1.17 37.95 -19.95
N VAL A 161 -0.35 37.56 -18.96
CA VAL A 161 -0.81 36.83 -17.78
C VAL A 161 -1.68 37.75 -16.92
N SER A 162 -2.97 37.41 -16.86
CA SER A 162 -3.95 38.00 -15.96
C SER A 162 -4.75 36.89 -15.30
N PHE A 163 -5.35 37.16 -14.13
CA PHE A 163 -6.19 36.16 -13.44
C PHE A 163 -7.27 35.57 -14.36
N ASN A 164 -7.92 36.43 -15.16
CA ASN A 164 -8.95 36.00 -16.11
C ASN A 164 -8.39 35.11 -17.22
N ALA A 165 -7.19 35.42 -17.73
CA ALA A 165 -6.53 34.58 -18.74
C ALA A 165 -6.13 33.21 -18.17
N VAL A 166 -5.58 33.18 -16.94
CA VAL A 166 -5.22 31.93 -16.26
C VAL A 166 -6.46 31.08 -15.95
N ASN A 167 -7.54 31.69 -15.45
CA ASN A 167 -8.79 30.98 -15.14
C ASN A 167 -9.42 30.38 -16.41
N ARG A 168 -9.41 31.13 -17.52
CA ARG A 168 -9.85 30.60 -18.83
C ARG A 168 -8.97 29.44 -19.29
N ALA A 169 -7.65 29.57 -19.18
CA ALA A 169 -6.72 28.50 -19.54
C ALA A 169 -7.00 27.25 -18.70
N ALA A 170 -7.09 27.36 -17.37
CA ALA A 170 -7.36 26.27 -16.44
C ALA A 170 -8.63 25.49 -16.78
N LYS A 171 -9.73 26.19 -17.09
CA LYS A 171 -11.00 25.57 -17.51
C LYS A 171 -10.90 24.84 -18.84
N MET A 172 -10.02 25.30 -19.74
CA MET A 172 -9.87 24.77 -21.09
C MET A 172 -8.79 23.72 -21.24
N VAL A 173 -7.82 23.59 -20.31
CA VAL A 173 -6.63 22.72 -20.47
C VAL A 173 -6.99 21.31 -20.94
N LYS A 174 -7.94 20.66 -20.25
CA LYS A 174 -8.32 19.28 -20.57
C LYS A 174 -8.97 19.16 -21.95
N ILE A 175 -9.92 20.05 -22.24
CA ILE A 175 -10.63 20.07 -23.54
C ILE A 175 -9.64 20.36 -24.67
N ALA A 176 -8.74 21.32 -24.49
CA ALA A 176 -7.72 21.66 -25.48
C ALA A 176 -6.77 20.48 -25.74
N ALA A 177 -6.34 19.77 -24.69
CA ALA A 177 -5.51 18.58 -24.81
C ALA A 177 -6.20 17.48 -25.62
N GLU A 178 -7.46 17.18 -25.30
CA GLU A 178 -8.26 16.18 -26.01
C GLU A 178 -8.51 16.56 -27.48
N THR A 179 -8.78 17.84 -27.76
CA THR A 179 -8.98 18.33 -29.13
C THR A 179 -7.70 18.21 -29.95
N VAL A 180 -6.55 18.60 -29.41
CA VAL A 180 -5.26 18.47 -30.10
C VAL A 180 -4.94 17.00 -30.39
N ASP A 181 -5.22 16.11 -29.45
CA ASP A 181 -5.01 14.67 -29.63
C ASP A 181 -5.92 14.09 -30.72
N LYS A 182 -7.19 14.49 -30.78
CA LYS A 182 -8.14 14.06 -31.83
C LYS A 182 -7.75 14.59 -33.21
N VAL A 183 -7.42 15.87 -33.32
CA VAL A 183 -6.97 16.47 -34.58
C VAL A 183 -5.67 15.80 -35.07
N ALA A 184 -4.72 15.55 -34.17
CA ALA A 184 -3.49 14.84 -34.53
C ALA A 184 -3.77 13.42 -35.04
N HIS A 185 -4.74 12.72 -34.44
CA HIS A 185 -5.18 11.41 -34.90
C HIS A 185 -5.84 11.47 -36.29
N GLU A 186 -6.77 12.40 -36.51
CA GLU A 186 -7.45 12.60 -37.80
C GLU A 186 -6.50 13.02 -38.92
N CYS A 187 -5.48 13.80 -38.60
CA CYS A 187 -4.45 14.22 -39.54
C CYS A 187 -3.32 13.19 -39.71
N GLU A 188 -3.43 12.00 -39.12
CA GLU A 188 -2.40 10.95 -39.12
C GLU A 188 -1.01 11.45 -38.69
N ILE A 189 -0.96 12.49 -37.85
CA ILE A 189 0.28 13.04 -37.35
C ILE A 189 0.90 11.98 -36.44
N MET A 190 2.02 11.42 -36.89
CA MET A 190 2.77 10.45 -36.11
C MET A 190 3.10 11.04 -34.73
N LYS A 191 2.42 10.54 -33.69
CA LYS A 191 2.80 10.83 -32.30
C LYS A 191 4.21 10.29 -32.10
N ARG A 192 5.20 11.18 -32.07
CA ARG A 192 6.57 10.82 -31.67
C ARG A 192 6.52 10.38 -30.21
N SER A 193 6.40 9.08 -29.98
CA SER A 193 6.58 8.54 -28.64
C SER A 193 8.07 8.65 -28.33
N TRP A 194 8.45 9.59 -27.48
CA TRP A 194 9.78 9.64 -26.90
C TRP A 194 9.87 8.52 -25.85
N LYS A 195 9.79 7.26 -26.29
CA LYS A 195 10.13 6.13 -25.44
C LYS A 195 11.63 6.25 -25.22
N HIS A 196 12.02 6.77 -24.06
CA HIS A 196 13.41 6.73 -23.65
C HIS A 196 13.89 5.28 -23.77
N PHE A 197 15.03 5.07 -24.45
CA PHE A 197 15.65 3.76 -24.53
C PHE A 197 15.87 3.24 -23.11
N THR A 198 15.04 2.28 -22.70
CA THR A 198 15.13 1.69 -21.38
C THR A 198 16.14 0.57 -21.49
N LYS A 199 17.28 0.71 -20.83
CA LYS A 199 18.32 -0.34 -20.84
C LYS A 199 17.68 -1.64 -20.37
N CYS A 200 17.91 -2.71 -21.13
CA CYS A 200 17.40 -4.03 -20.78
C CYS A 200 18.01 -4.48 -19.44
N THR A 201 17.18 -4.70 -18.43
CA THR A 201 17.59 -5.17 -17.09
C THR A 201 17.67 -6.69 -16.98
N LYS A 202 17.34 -7.43 -18.05
CA LYS A 202 17.23 -8.89 -18.04
C LYS A 202 18.52 -9.57 -17.58
N SER A 203 19.67 -9.18 -18.14
CA SER A 203 20.96 -9.77 -17.77
C SER A 203 21.32 -9.53 -16.30
N ASP A 204 20.99 -8.35 -15.76
CA ASP A 204 21.26 -8.04 -14.36
C ASP A 204 20.31 -8.81 -13.44
N LEU A 205 19.03 -8.96 -13.82
CA LEU A 205 18.07 -9.79 -13.11
C LEU A 205 18.49 -11.26 -13.08
N GLU A 206 18.94 -11.80 -14.22
CA GLU A 206 19.47 -13.16 -14.30
C GLU A 206 20.66 -13.37 -13.34
N LYS A 207 21.59 -12.41 -13.27
CA LYS A 207 22.70 -12.48 -12.30
C LYS A 207 22.21 -12.50 -10.85
N VAL A 208 21.25 -11.65 -10.50
CA VAL A 208 20.67 -11.61 -9.14
C VAL A 208 20.00 -12.94 -8.80
N VAL A 209 19.18 -13.48 -9.70
CA VAL A 209 18.51 -14.77 -9.50
C VAL A 209 19.52 -15.91 -9.34
N GLN A 210 20.56 -15.93 -10.17
CA GLN A 210 21.63 -16.93 -10.07
C GLN A 210 22.37 -16.86 -8.73
N VAL A 211 22.61 -15.67 -8.19
CA VAL A 211 23.22 -15.52 -6.85
C VAL A 211 22.28 -16.05 -5.76
N LEU A 212 20.99 -15.74 -5.82
CA LEU A 212 20.00 -16.20 -4.83
C LEU A 212 19.83 -17.72 -4.85
N LEU A 213 19.83 -18.33 -6.04
CA LEU A 213 19.78 -19.79 -6.21
C LEU A 213 21.04 -20.47 -5.67
N LYS A 214 22.23 -19.94 -5.97
CA LYS A 214 23.50 -20.47 -5.45
C LYS A 214 23.60 -20.42 -3.92
N GLN A 215 22.88 -19.50 -3.30
CA GLN A 215 22.85 -19.32 -1.85
C GLN A 215 21.70 -20.04 -1.18
N ASP A 216 20.83 -20.74 -1.92
CA ASP A 216 19.59 -21.33 -1.41
C ASP A 216 18.77 -20.34 -0.56
N ALA A 217 18.68 -19.09 -1.01
CA ALA A 217 18.21 -17.97 -0.18
C ALA A 217 16.73 -18.06 0.24
N LEU A 218 15.95 -18.95 -0.38
CA LEU A 218 14.54 -19.24 -0.07
C LEU A 218 14.33 -20.61 0.60
N VAL A 219 15.41 -21.30 0.96
CA VAL A 219 15.38 -22.51 1.80
C VAL A 219 15.85 -22.09 3.19
N GLU A 220 15.15 -22.51 4.24
CA GLU A 220 15.53 -22.15 5.61
C GLU A 220 16.75 -22.99 6.05
N ILE A 221 17.87 -22.32 6.30
CA ILE A 221 19.16 -22.89 6.71
C ILE A 221 19.67 -22.07 7.93
N PRO A 222 19.66 -22.67 9.13
CA PRO A 222 20.07 -21.99 10.37
C PRO A 222 21.47 -21.36 10.30
N GLY A 223 21.63 -20.18 10.92
CA GLY A 223 22.93 -19.52 11.11
C GLY A 223 23.51 -18.75 9.93
N ARG A 224 22.72 -18.51 8.88
CA ARG A 224 23.10 -17.60 7.81
C ARG A 224 22.76 -16.16 8.15
N SER A 225 23.68 -15.25 7.89
CA SER A 225 23.44 -13.81 8.00
C SER A 225 24.10 -13.00 6.89
N TYR A 226 23.56 -11.80 6.61
CA TYR A 226 24.21 -10.85 5.74
C TYR A 226 25.24 -10.04 6.53
N ARG A 227 26.38 -9.72 5.89
CA ARG A 227 27.48 -8.94 6.51
C ARG A 227 27.07 -7.61 7.16
N HIS A 228 25.98 -7.01 6.69
CA HIS A 228 25.50 -5.71 7.17
C HIS A 228 24.05 -5.74 7.68
N PHE A 229 23.38 -6.90 7.61
CA PHE A 229 22.00 -7.06 8.04
C PHE A 229 21.90 -8.33 8.88
N GLU A 230 22.26 -8.17 10.15
CA GLU A 230 22.20 -9.22 11.17
C GLU A 230 20.89 -9.09 11.98
N ASN A 231 20.42 -10.21 12.52
CA ASN A 231 19.23 -10.33 13.35
C ASN A 231 17.94 -9.88 12.63
N PHE A 232 17.81 -10.23 11.35
CA PHE A 232 16.70 -9.84 10.51
C PHE A 232 15.42 -10.63 10.85
N LYS A 233 14.45 -9.95 11.47
CA LYS A 233 13.16 -10.56 11.81
C LYS A 233 12.32 -10.86 10.57
N ARG A 234 11.73 -12.06 10.52
CA ARG A 234 10.82 -12.47 9.43
C ARG A 234 9.64 -11.51 9.22
N SER A 235 9.04 -11.01 10.30
CA SER A 235 7.94 -10.05 10.24
C SER A 235 8.12 -8.92 11.24
N HIS A 236 8.28 -7.68 10.75
CA HIS A 236 8.38 -6.50 11.60
C HIS A 236 7.02 -5.98 12.09
N VAL A 237 5.92 -6.44 11.46
CA VAL A 237 4.57 -5.95 11.74
C VAL A 237 4.01 -6.56 13.01
N ILE A 238 4.12 -7.89 13.17
CA ILE A 238 3.44 -8.66 14.23
C ILE A 238 3.84 -8.15 15.63
N ASP A 239 5.13 -7.93 15.86
CA ASP A 239 5.67 -7.51 17.15
C ASP A 239 5.11 -6.16 17.63
N LYS A 240 4.67 -5.30 16.71
CA LYS A 240 4.23 -3.93 17.02
C LYS A 240 2.71 -3.78 17.08
N LEU A 241 1.94 -4.81 16.71
CA LEU A 241 0.46 -4.72 16.67
C LEU A 241 -0.18 -4.46 18.04
N SER A 242 0.46 -4.85 19.15
CA SER A 242 -0.07 -4.66 20.51
C SER A 242 -0.31 -3.19 20.87
N GLY A 243 0.48 -2.27 20.30
CA GLY A 243 0.34 -0.82 20.49
C GLY A 243 -0.60 -0.14 19.49
N LEU A 244 -0.97 -0.83 18.40
CA LEU A 244 -1.69 -0.24 17.28
C LEU A 244 -3.08 0.27 17.70
N CYS A 245 -3.84 -0.53 18.44
CA CYS A 245 -5.19 -0.14 18.89
C CYS A 245 -5.14 1.11 19.78
N LYS A 246 -4.18 1.19 20.70
CA LYS A 246 -3.97 2.38 21.55
C LYS A 246 -3.60 3.60 20.71
N TRP A 247 -2.74 3.42 19.71
CA TRP A 247 -2.34 4.49 18.79
C TRP A 247 -3.50 5.00 17.94
N ILE A 248 -4.33 4.10 17.38
CA ILE A 248 -5.55 4.45 16.63
C ILE A 248 -6.51 5.24 17.52
N ASN A 249 -6.78 4.75 18.74
CA ASN A 249 -7.70 5.42 19.67
C ASN A 249 -7.21 6.81 20.08
N LYS A 250 -5.90 6.99 20.28
CA LYS A 250 -5.30 8.32 20.54
C LYS A 250 -5.60 9.30 19.42
N HIS A 251 -5.39 8.89 18.16
CA HIS A 251 -5.63 9.77 17.01
C HIS A 251 -7.11 9.99 16.73
N LYS A 252 -7.95 8.99 16.97
CA LYS A 252 -9.42 9.14 16.94
C LYS A 252 -9.87 10.28 17.86
N HIS A 253 -9.39 10.30 19.10
CA HIS A 253 -9.75 11.34 20.07
C HIS A 253 -9.24 12.73 19.65
N GLY A 254 -8.02 12.81 19.10
CA GLY A 254 -7.49 14.06 18.55
C GLY A 254 -8.36 14.65 17.44
N MET A 255 -8.95 13.79 16.59
CA MET A 255 -9.88 14.22 15.54
C MET A 255 -11.21 14.72 16.07
N GLU A 256 -11.80 14.02 17.05
CA GLU A 256 -13.07 14.40 17.69
C GLU A 256 -12.97 15.78 18.34
N MET A 257 -11.81 16.10 18.92
CA MET A 257 -11.55 17.39 19.56
C MET A 257 -11.24 18.54 18.57
N HIS A 258 -11.38 18.33 17.25
CA HIS A 258 -11.01 19.27 16.19
C HIS A 258 -9.58 19.85 16.32
N SER A 259 -8.71 19.16 17.06
CA SER A 259 -7.28 19.47 17.08
C SER A 259 -6.77 19.24 15.67
N LYS A 260 -6.39 20.33 14.99
CA LYS A 260 -5.86 20.24 13.63
C LYS A 260 -4.68 19.27 13.65
N ALA A 261 -4.85 18.12 13.03
CA ALA A 261 -3.75 17.24 12.71
C ALA A 261 -2.98 17.84 11.51
N ARG A 262 -2.21 18.89 11.78
CA ARG A 262 -1.14 19.41 10.92
C ARG A 262 -0.06 20.03 11.78
#